data_AF-A0AB35NIS9-F1
#
_entry.id   AF-A0AB35NIS9-F1
#
_cell.length_a   1.000
_cell.length_b   1.000
_cell.length_c   1.000
_cell.angle_alpha   90.00
_cell.angle_beta   90.00
_cell.angle_gamma   90.00
#
_symmetry.space_group_name_H-M   'P 1'
#
loop_
_entity.id
_entity.type
_entity.pdbx_description
1 polymer ?
#
loop_
_entity_poly.entity_id
_entity_poly.type
_entity_poly.pdbx_seq_one_letter_code
_entity_poly.pdbx_strand_id
1 'polypeptide(L)'
;MKILVISSFIALCYFPATLVQASDRPAHFSGKAVSDVQQASKVFLEKNTELANLLAGELNPTSVTAIHQLTYTLENALALIPNTNDQIKAALEEVHLGSEYMDYERVKRNGATYLQLAKSLTE
;
A
#
# COMPACT_ATOMS: atom_id res chain seq x y z
N MET A 1 -77.91 16.56 11.67
CA MET A 1 -77.44 15.16 11.74
C MET A 1 -75.96 15.13 11.41
N LYS A 2 -75.13 14.67 12.35
CA LYS A 2 -73.67 14.52 12.20
C LYS A 2 -73.39 13.33 11.28
N ILE A 3 -72.63 13.52 10.20
CA ILE A 3 -72.11 12.40 9.41
C ILE A 3 -70.60 12.34 9.58
N LEU A 4 -70.23 11.22 10.19
CA LEU A 4 -68.97 10.59 10.49
C LEU A 4 -67.82 10.90 9.50
N VAL A 5 -66.72 11.47 10.02
CA VAL A 5 -65.43 11.53 9.34
C VAL A 5 -64.74 10.17 9.55
N ILE A 6 -64.56 9.39 8.50
CA ILE A 6 -63.77 8.16 8.53
C ILE A 6 -62.32 8.53 8.22
N SER A 7 -61.50 8.65 9.27
CA SER A 7 -60.06 8.83 9.15
C SER A 7 -59.40 7.52 8.69
N SER A 8 -59.03 7.43 7.42
CA SER A 8 -58.08 6.40 6.95
C SER A 8 -56.67 6.79 7.38
N PHE A 9 -56.17 6.13 8.42
CA PHE A 9 -54.76 6.21 8.83
C PHE A 9 -53.94 5.29 7.91
N ILE A 10 -53.38 5.84 6.82
CA ILE A 10 -52.36 5.14 6.03
C ILE A 10 -51.03 5.39 6.72
N ALA A 11 -50.58 4.42 7.51
CA ALA A 11 -49.23 4.40 8.08
C ALA A 11 -48.23 4.10 6.95
N LEU A 12 -47.67 5.17 6.36
CA LEU A 12 -46.61 5.08 5.38
C LEU A 12 -45.30 4.78 6.12
N CYS A 13 -44.92 3.51 6.19
CA CYS A 13 -43.64 3.06 6.74
C CYS A 13 -42.50 3.57 5.85
N TYR A 14 -41.90 4.71 6.22
CA TYR A 14 -40.61 5.14 5.69
C TYR A 14 -39.53 4.19 6.21
N PHE A 15 -39.09 3.27 5.35
CA PHE A 15 -37.82 2.57 5.56
C PHE A 15 -36.69 3.56 5.20
N PRO A 16 -35.84 4.01 6.13
CA PRO A 16 -34.61 4.69 5.76
C PRO A 16 -33.72 3.68 5.04
N ALA A 17 -33.57 3.85 3.72
CA ALA A 17 -32.55 3.15 2.96
C ALA A 17 -31.19 3.70 3.41
N THR A 18 -30.55 3.03 4.36
CA THR A 18 -29.16 3.29 4.70
C THR A 18 -28.31 2.89 3.49
N LEU A 19 -27.82 3.87 2.74
CA LEU A 19 -26.81 3.67 1.73
C LEU A 19 -25.51 3.22 2.43
N VAL A 20 -25.29 1.91 2.52
CA VAL A 20 -23.99 1.35 2.88
C VAL A 20 -23.08 1.59 1.68
N GLN A 21 -22.31 2.68 1.76
CA GLN A 21 -21.23 2.93 0.82
C GLN A 21 -20.06 2.03 1.23
N ALA A 22 -20.06 0.80 0.71
CA ALA A 22 -18.88 -0.06 0.79
C ALA A 22 -17.73 0.70 0.12
N SER A 23 -16.64 0.97 0.85
CA SER A 23 -15.47 1.57 0.24
C SER A 23 -14.89 0.55 -0.73
N ASP A 24 -15.13 0.72 -2.03
CA ASP A 24 -14.55 -0.08 -3.13
C ASP A 24 -13.02 0.06 -3.26
N ARG A 25 -12.32 0.47 -2.19
CA ARG A 25 -10.86 0.44 -2.20
C ARG A 25 -10.44 -1.03 -2.23
N PRO A 26 -9.64 -1.45 -3.23
CA PRO A 26 -9.03 -2.77 -3.23
C PRO A 26 -8.36 -3.02 -1.87
N ALA A 27 -8.43 -4.25 -1.37
CA ALA A 27 -7.77 -4.59 -0.12
C ALA A 27 -6.27 -4.28 -0.24
N HIS A 28 -5.79 -3.31 0.55
CA HIS A 28 -4.37 -2.95 0.57
C HIS A 28 -3.55 -4.14 1.10
N PHE A 29 -2.51 -4.53 0.36
CA PHE A 29 -1.59 -5.58 0.76
C PHE A 29 -0.77 -5.11 1.96
N SER A 30 -0.69 -5.87 3.05
CA SER A 30 -0.04 -5.40 4.30
C SER A 30 1.47 -5.68 4.41
N GLY A 31 2.09 -6.27 3.38
CA GLY A 31 3.49 -6.68 3.45
C GLY A 31 3.72 -7.86 4.42
N LYS A 32 4.95 -8.40 4.41
CA LYS A 32 5.38 -9.31 5.48
C LYS A 32 5.52 -8.51 6.77
N ALA A 33 4.89 -8.99 7.85
CA ALA A 33 5.09 -8.43 9.18
C ALA A 33 6.52 -8.67 9.66
N VAL A 34 7.09 -7.68 10.34
CA VAL A 34 8.38 -7.77 11.03
C VAL A 34 8.24 -7.30 12.47
N SER A 35 8.83 -8.04 13.42
CA SER A 35 8.61 -7.83 14.86
C SER A 35 9.82 -7.24 15.60
N ASP A 36 11.02 -7.35 15.03
CA ASP A 36 12.26 -6.96 15.66
C ASP A 36 13.33 -6.57 14.62
N VAL A 37 14.39 -5.92 15.08
CA VAL A 37 15.47 -5.39 14.24
C VAL A 37 16.20 -6.51 13.48
N GLN A 38 16.44 -7.67 14.10
CA GLN A 38 17.16 -8.76 13.45
C GLN A 38 16.36 -9.31 12.26
N GLN A 39 15.06 -9.54 12.48
CA GLN A 39 14.14 -9.97 11.44
C GLN A 39 13.98 -8.90 10.36
N ALA A 40 13.88 -7.63 10.75
CA ALA A 40 13.80 -6.50 9.82
C ALA A 40 15.04 -6.43 8.91
N SER A 41 16.25 -6.54 9.46
CA SER A 41 17.49 -6.54 8.67
C SER A 41 17.57 -7.71 7.70
N LYS A 42 17.16 -8.91 8.12
CA LYS A 42 17.09 -10.08 7.23
C LYS A 42 16.11 -9.85 6.08
N VAL A 43 14.90 -9.39 6.41
CA VAL A 43 13.86 -9.09 5.40
C VAL A 43 14.34 -7.99 4.46
N PHE A 44 14.96 -6.93 4.98
CA PHE A 44 15.50 -5.83 4.20
C PHE A 44 16.54 -6.29 3.16
N LEU A 45 17.51 -7.09 3.59
CA LEU A 45 18.53 -7.64 2.68
C LEU A 45 17.92 -8.54 1.60
N GLU A 46 17.05 -9.48 1.99
CA GLU A 46 16.41 -10.41 1.07
C GLU A 46 15.54 -9.67 0.04
N LYS A 47 14.74 -8.71 0.50
CA LYS A 47 13.79 -7.99 -0.36
C LYS A 47 14.49 -6.95 -1.22
N ASN A 48 15.53 -6.28 -0.76
CA ASN A 48 16.32 -5.39 -1.62
C ASN A 48 17.02 -6.15 -2.75
N THR A 49 17.47 -7.38 -2.50
CA THR A 49 18.03 -8.24 -3.55
C THR A 49 16.98 -8.56 -4.60
N GLU A 50 15.77 -8.92 -4.18
CA GLU A 50 14.64 -9.20 -5.08
C GLU A 50 14.22 -7.95 -5.87
N LEU A 51 14.14 -6.78 -5.21
CA LEU A 51 13.83 -5.51 -5.87
C LEU A 51 14.87 -5.16 -6.93
N ALA A 52 16.17 -5.32 -6.62
CA ALA A 52 17.25 -5.08 -7.57
C ALA A 52 17.15 -5.99 -8.80
N ASN A 53 16.80 -7.27 -8.60
CA ASN A 53 16.61 -8.20 -9.70
C ASN A 53 15.42 -7.82 -10.59
N LEU A 54 14.30 -7.39 -10.00
CA LEU A 54 13.13 -6.93 -10.74
C LEU A 54 13.42 -5.66 -11.55
N LEU A 55 14.15 -4.70 -10.96
CA LEU A 55 14.52 -3.44 -11.61
C LEU A 55 15.58 -3.61 -12.71
N ALA A 56 16.40 -4.65 -12.64
CA ALA A 56 17.36 -5.00 -13.70
C ALA A 56 16.68 -5.61 -14.94
N GLY A 57 15.47 -6.15 -14.78
CA GLY A 57 14.67 -6.70 -15.87
C GLY A 57 13.80 -5.67 -16.59
N GLU A 58 13.02 -6.15 -17.56
CA GLU A 58 11.96 -5.36 -18.17
C GLU A 58 10.78 -5.21 -17.21
N LEU A 59 10.36 -3.97 -16.95
CA LEU A 59 9.17 -3.72 -16.16
C LEU A 59 7.91 -3.94 -17.01
N ASN A 60 6.99 -4.72 -16.45
CA ASN A 60 5.70 -5.07 -17.02
C ASN A 60 4.66 -5.10 -15.89
N PRO A 61 3.34 -5.24 -16.18
CA PRO A 61 2.31 -5.18 -15.14
C PRO A 61 2.53 -6.18 -13.99
N THR A 62 3.02 -7.38 -14.29
CA THR A 62 3.31 -8.40 -13.27
C THR A 62 4.48 -8.01 -12.39
N SER A 63 5.61 -7.59 -12.97
CA SER A 63 6.78 -7.20 -12.18
C SER A 63 6.53 -5.93 -11.37
N VAL A 64 5.77 -4.97 -11.89
CA VAL A 64 5.38 -3.76 -11.15
C VAL A 64 4.45 -4.08 -9.99
N THR A 65 3.49 -4.99 -10.17
CA THR A 65 2.65 -5.47 -9.04
C THR A 65 3.48 -6.15 -7.96
N ALA A 66 4.47 -6.95 -8.36
CA ALA A 66 5.39 -7.59 -7.41
C ALA A 66 6.24 -6.55 -6.66
N ILE A 67 6.71 -5.51 -7.35
CA ILE A 67 7.43 -4.39 -6.73
C ILE A 67 6.55 -3.71 -5.68
N HIS A 68 5.28 -3.41 -5.96
CA HIS A 68 4.36 -2.82 -4.99
C HIS A 68 4.23 -3.64 -3.69
N GLN A 69 4.08 -4.96 -3.81
CA GLN A 69 4.01 -5.82 -2.63
C GLN A 69 5.33 -5.85 -1.85
N LEU A 70 6.44 -5.82 -2.59
CA LEU A 70 7.78 -5.83 -2.03
C LEU A 70 8.07 -4.52 -1.27
N THR A 71 7.70 -3.35 -1.82
CA THR A 71 7.91 -2.05 -1.17
C THR A 71 7.17 -1.96 0.17
N TYR A 72 5.94 -2.47 0.25
CA TYR A 72 5.21 -2.55 1.52
C TYR A 72 5.97 -3.36 2.59
N THR A 73 6.57 -4.49 2.18
CA THR A 73 7.39 -5.31 3.07
C THR A 73 8.66 -4.60 3.51
N LEU A 74 9.30 -3.86 2.60
CA LEU A 74 10.49 -3.07 2.90
C LEU A 74 10.18 -1.88 3.81
N GLU A 75 9.04 -1.21 3.66
CA GLU A 75 8.58 -0.15 4.57
C GLU A 75 8.44 -0.65 6.00
N ASN A 76 7.83 -1.83 6.18
CA ASN A 76 7.73 -2.48 7.49
C ASN A 76 9.13 -2.74 8.09
N ALA A 77 10.10 -3.19 7.29
CA ALA A 77 11.47 -3.41 7.75
C ALA A 77 12.20 -2.11 8.10
N LEU A 78 12.13 -1.11 7.23
CA LEU A 78 12.74 0.21 7.42
C LEU A 78 12.19 0.95 8.64
N ALA A 79 10.95 0.68 9.05
CA ALA A 79 10.38 1.23 10.28
C ALA A 79 11.11 0.77 11.55
N LEU A 80 11.78 -0.39 11.51
CA LEU A 80 12.50 -0.96 12.65
C LEU A 80 14.02 -0.81 12.57
N ILE A 81 14.59 -0.66 11.37
CA ILE A 81 16.05 -0.59 11.18
C ILE A 81 16.61 0.75 11.69
N PRO A 82 17.58 0.75 12.63
CA PRO A 82 18.25 1.97 13.09
C PRO A 82 18.95 2.71 11.96
N ASN A 83 19.13 4.03 12.10
CA ASN A 83 19.77 4.92 11.12
C ASN A 83 19.01 5.06 9.78
N THR A 84 17.84 4.43 9.63
CA THR A 84 16.94 4.73 8.51
C THR A 84 16.47 6.17 8.62
N ASN A 85 16.87 7.00 7.65
CA ASN A 85 16.46 8.40 7.56
C ASN A 85 15.27 8.59 6.59
N ASP A 86 14.70 9.80 6.60
CA ASP A 86 13.53 10.12 5.79
C ASP A 86 13.80 10.08 4.28
N GLN A 87 15.06 10.27 3.84
CA GLN A 87 15.41 10.18 2.42
C GLN A 87 15.27 8.75 1.90
N ILE A 88 15.71 7.75 2.68
CA ILE A 88 15.57 6.33 2.33
C ILE A 88 14.09 5.96 2.25
N LYS A 89 13.29 6.37 3.25
CA LYS A 89 11.85 6.08 3.30
C LYS A 89 11.09 6.75 2.16
N ALA A 90 11.35 8.03 1.90
CA ALA A 90 10.72 8.77 0.81
C ALA A 90 11.07 8.18 -0.56
N ALA A 91 12.33 7.77 -0.78
CA ALA A 91 12.71 7.12 -2.02
C ALA A 91 11.97 5.78 -2.22
N LEU A 92 11.80 4.98 -1.16
CA LEU A 92 11.02 3.73 -1.24
C LEU A 92 9.53 3.98 -1.49
N GLU A 93 8.95 4.98 -0.83
CA GLU A 93 7.55 5.38 -1.02
C GLU A 93 7.29 5.81 -2.47
N GLU A 94 8.22 6.51 -3.10
CA GLU A 94 8.11 6.88 -4.51
C GLU A 94 8.11 5.65 -5.44
N VAL A 95 8.84 4.58 -5.08
CA VAL A 95 8.77 3.29 -5.78
C VAL A 95 7.40 2.64 -5.56
N HIS A 96 6.92 2.63 -4.31
CA HIS A 96 5.61 2.08 -3.95
C HIS A 96 4.50 2.74 -4.75
N LEU A 97 4.39 4.06 -4.67
CA LEU A 97 3.36 4.81 -5.37
C LEU A 97 3.51 4.67 -6.89
N GLY A 98 4.74 4.72 -7.43
CA GLY A 98 4.97 4.44 -8.84
C GLY A 98 4.41 3.07 -9.25
N SER A 99 4.62 2.05 -8.42
CA SER A 99 4.14 0.71 -8.70
C SER A 99 2.63 0.53 -8.52
N GLU A 100 2.00 1.26 -7.61
CA GLU A 100 0.55 1.30 -7.44
C GLU A 100 -0.15 1.92 -8.67
N TYR A 101 0.44 2.97 -9.25
CA TYR A 101 -0.10 3.67 -10.42
C TYR A 101 0.39 3.13 -11.77
N MET A 102 1.15 2.03 -11.80
CA MET A 102 1.78 1.50 -13.01
C MET A 102 2.67 2.52 -13.75
N ASP A 103 3.30 3.42 -13.00
CA ASP A 103 4.25 4.41 -13.51
C ASP A 103 5.67 3.81 -13.54
N TYR A 104 5.96 3.13 -14.65
CA TYR A 104 7.23 2.43 -14.88
C TYR A 104 8.47 3.32 -14.72
N GLU A 105 8.38 4.59 -15.16
CA GLU A 105 9.51 5.51 -15.11
C GLU A 105 9.77 6.00 -13.69
N ARG A 106 8.71 6.27 -12.93
CA ARG A 106 8.80 6.58 -11.50
C ARG A 106 9.38 5.41 -10.71
N VAL A 107 8.95 4.18 -11.00
CA VAL A 107 9.50 2.96 -10.39
C VAL A 107 11.00 2.82 -10.68
N LYS A 108 11.42 2.93 -11.95
CA LYS A 108 12.84 2.79 -12.32
C LYS A 108 13.72 3.84 -11.66
N ARG A 109 13.34 5.12 -11.79
CA ARG A 109 14.16 6.24 -11.31
C ARG A 109 14.33 6.22 -9.79
N ASN A 110 13.21 6.06 -9.07
CA ASN A 110 13.24 6.05 -7.62
C ASN A 110 13.77 4.73 -7.07
N GLY A 111 13.58 3.60 -7.78
CA GLY A 111 14.12 2.31 -7.39
C GLY A 111 15.66 2.30 -7.39
N ALA A 112 16.28 2.87 -8.42
CA ALA A 112 17.73 3.03 -8.46
C ALA A 112 18.24 3.95 -7.32
N THR A 113 17.54 5.05 -7.07
CA THR A 113 17.87 6.01 -6.00
C THR A 113 17.74 5.36 -4.62
N TYR A 114 16.64 4.66 -4.37
CA TYR A 114 16.40 3.92 -3.14
C TYR A 114 17.48 2.87 -2.90
N LEU A 115 17.78 2.02 -3.89
CA LEU A 115 18.81 0.98 -3.75
C LEU A 115 20.21 1.56 -3.50
N GLN A 116 20.50 2.76 -4.01
CA GLN A 116 21.76 3.44 -3.70
C GLN A 116 21.79 3.90 -2.24
N LEU A 117 20.73 4.53 -1.75
CA LEU A 117 20.64 4.99 -0.36
C LEU A 117 20.61 3.82 0.63
N ALA A 118 19.91 2.73 0.28
CA ALA A 118 19.76 1.54 1.11
C ALA A 118 21.09 0.84 1.43
N LYS A 119 22.12 0.99 0.59
CA LYS A 119 23.47 0.43 0.84
C LYS A 119 24.10 0.97 2.12
N SER A 120 23.82 2.22 2.49
CA SER A 120 24.38 2.82 3.71
C SER A 120 23.83 2.20 5.00
N LEU A 121 22.82 1.33 4.92
CA LEU A 121 22.29 0.57 6.07
C LEU A 121 22.91 -0.83 6.20
N THR A 122 23.72 -1.24 5.22
CA THR A 122 24.34 -2.58 5.15
C THR A 122 25.86 -2.57 5.17
N GLU A 123 26.45 -1.39 4.98
CA GLU A 123 27.89 -1.11 5.10
C GLU A 123 28.25 -0.76 6.55
#